data_AF-A0A7S0T999-F1
#
_entry.id   AF-A0A7S0T999-F1
#
_cell.length_a   1.000
_cell.length_b   1.000
_cell.length_c   1.000
_cell.angle_alpha   90.00
_cell.angle_beta   90.00
_cell.angle_gamma   90.00
#
_symmetry.space_group_name_H-M   'P 1'
#
loop_
_entity.id
_entity.type
_entity.pdbx_description
1 polymer ?
#
loop_
_entity_poly.entity_id
_entity_poly.type
_entity_poly.pdbx_seq_one_letter_code
_entity_poly.pdbx_strand_id
1 'polypeptide(L)'
;EEQATAMMIALSKGNGLSAPRPASAKAATALVLKIMEVGDTAASLKSVLSILVEKGITAKKPKMVQLSASLILDAIHSFGAVHLPLATITSSLPKVLGNTNKKIRDTGMEIVAELCRSFQSKDPLEGVISKMQKGQVKDLDTLLDKRPDPIPTKIGLRCESGQSEEGGGATSAADIFAALNADKDELEKERFAKR
;
A
#
# COMPACT_ATOMS: atom_id res chain seq x y z
N GLU A 1 -10.13 -15.00 -4.08
CA GLU A 1 -9.81 -14.20 -2.86
C GLU A 1 -9.38 -15.06 -1.67
N GLU A 2 -10.20 -16.00 -1.20
CA GLU A 2 -9.91 -16.83 -0.01
C GLU A 2 -8.53 -17.52 -0.05
N GLN A 3 -8.14 -18.03 -1.22
CA GLN A 3 -6.83 -18.64 -1.44
C GLN A 3 -5.68 -17.63 -1.28
N ALA A 4 -5.82 -16.40 -1.79
CA ALA A 4 -4.81 -15.35 -1.63
C ALA A 4 -4.61 -14.99 -0.15
N THR A 5 -5.72 -14.86 0.59
CA THR A 5 -5.73 -14.66 2.03
C THR A 5 -5.02 -15.80 2.77
N ALA A 6 -5.37 -17.06 2.45
CA ALA A 6 -4.76 -18.24 3.08
C ALA A 6 -3.24 -18.30 2.84
N MET A 7 -2.79 -18.06 1.60
CA MET A 7 -1.37 -18.02 1.25
C MET A 7 -0.63 -16.91 1.99
N MET A 8 -1.21 -15.71 2.06
CA MET A 8 -0.61 -14.59 2.79
C MET A 8 -0.53 -14.81 4.29
N ILE A 9 -1.55 -15.42 4.88
CA ILE A 9 -1.53 -15.81 6.30
C ILE A 9 -0.41 -16.84 6.54
N ALA A 10 -0.25 -17.83 5.66
CA ALA A 10 0.81 -18.82 5.78
C ALA A 10 2.21 -18.17 5.71
N LEU A 11 2.43 -17.27 4.74
CA LEU A 11 3.68 -16.53 4.60
C LEU A 11 3.99 -15.63 5.80
N SER A 12 2.95 -15.05 6.41
CA SER A 12 3.05 -14.17 7.57
C SER A 12 3.31 -14.92 8.88
N LYS A 13 2.75 -16.13 9.04
CA LYS A 13 3.01 -17.00 10.21
C LYS A 13 4.40 -17.62 10.16
N GLY A 14 4.84 -18.00 8.96
CA GLY A 14 6.17 -18.56 8.73
C GLY A 14 7.28 -17.51 8.71
N ASN A 15 8.44 -17.92 8.18
CA ASN A 15 9.57 -17.02 7.96
C ASN A 15 9.62 -16.45 6.54
N GLY A 16 8.57 -16.64 5.71
CA GLY A 16 8.57 -16.18 4.31
C GLY A 16 8.84 -14.69 4.20
N LEU A 17 8.09 -13.87 4.94
CA LEU A 17 8.22 -12.41 4.94
C LEU A 17 9.33 -11.87 5.88
N SER A 18 10.05 -12.75 6.57
CA SER A 18 11.16 -12.37 7.46
C SER A 18 12.42 -13.21 7.21
N ALA A 19 12.53 -13.77 6.01
CA ALA A 19 13.56 -14.73 5.67
C ALA A 19 14.95 -14.11 5.86
N PRO A 20 15.91 -14.83 6.47
CA PRO A 20 17.24 -14.30 6.69
C PRO A 20 18.05 -14.20 5.39
N ARG A 21 17.72 -15.01 4.39
CA ARG A 21 18.43 -15.06 3.09
C ARG A 21 17.80 -14.08 2.09
N PRO A 22 18.58 -13.18 1.46
CA PRO A 22 18.05 -12.22 0.49
C PRO A 22 17.30 -12.85 -0.68
N ALA A 23 17.80 -13.98 -1.21
CA ALA A 23 17.14 -14.69 -2.31
C ALA A 23 15.73 -15.18 -1.93
N SER A 24 15.56 -15.69 -0.70
CA SER A 24 14.27 -16.13 -0.18
C SER A 24 13.30 -14.96 0.02
N ALA A 25 13.80 -13.82 0.52
CA ALA A 25 12.99 -12.61 0.64
C ALA A 25 12.52 -12.11 -0.73
N LYS A 26 13.41 -12.11 -1.75
CA LYS A 26 13.07 -11.74 -3.13
C LYS A 26 12.02 -12.68 -3.73
N ALA A 27 12.16 -13.99 -3.52
CA ALA A 27 11.17 -14.98 -3.99
C ALA A 27 9.82 -14.79 -3.28
N ALA A 28 9.82 -14.51 -1.97
CA ALA A 28 8.60 -14.19 -1.23
C ALA A 28 7.94 -12.93 -1.77
N THR A 29 8.69 -11.85 -2.00
CA THR A 29 8.17 -10.61 -2.61
C THR A 29 7.54 -10.88 -3.97
N ALA A 30 8.24 -11.60 -4.85
CA ALA A 30 7.74 -11.95 -6.17
C ALA A 30 6.45 -12.78 -6.10
N LEU A 31 6.39 -13.74 -5.18
CA LEU A 31 5.18 -14.55 -4.96
C LEU A 31 4.01 -13.69 -4.47
N VAL A 32 4.23 -12.78 -3.51
CA VAL A 32 3.18 -11.90 -3.00
C VAL A 32 2.63 -11.00 -4.10
N LEU A 33 3.50 -10.36 -4.89
CA LEU A 33 3.07 -9.55 -6.04
C LEU A 33 2.31 -10.39 -7.06
N LYS A 34 2.73 -11.64 -7.29
CA LYS A 34 2.00 -12.54 -8.20
C LYS A 34 0.61 -12.88 -7.67
N ILE A 35 0.47 -13.15 -6.38
CA ILE A 35 -0.84 -13.42 -5.75
C ILE A 35 -1.78 -12.22 -5.92
N MET A 36 -1.25 -10.99 -5.80
CA MET A 36 -2.03 -9.76 -6.06
C MET A 36 -2.46 -9.64 -7.53
N GLU A 37 -1.55 -9.93 -8.47
CA GLU A 37 -1.76 -9.81 -9.93
C GLU A 37 -2.81 -10.79 -10.46
N VAL A 38 -2.75 -12.05 -10.04
CA VAL A 38 -3.50 -13.17 -10.66
C VAL A 38 -4.93 -13.33 -10.18
N GLY A 39 -5.37 -12.49 -9.24
CA GLY A 39 -6.74 -12.55 -8.74
C GLY A 39 -7.77 -12.34 -9.84
N ASP A 40 -8.91 -13.03 -9.73
CA ASP A 40 -10.04 -12.87 -10.66
C ASP A 40 -10.62 -11.45 -10.64
N THR A 41 -10.43 -10.74 -9.52
CA THR A 41 -10.79 -9.35 -9.31
C THR A 41 -9.71 -8.63 -8.49
N ALA A 42 -9.80 -7.30 -8.40
CA ALA A 42 -8.99 -6.48 -7.51
C ALA A 42 -9.14 -6.84 -6.01
N ALA A 43 -10.10 -7.69 -5.62
CA ALA A 43 -10.27 -8.15 -4.24
C ALA A 43 -9.02 -8.87 -3.72
N SER A 44 -8.31 -9.63 -4.56
CA SER A 44 -7.10 -10.32 -4.12
C SER A 44 -6.00 -9.34 -3.72
N LEU A 45 -5.81 -8.25 -4.48
CA LEU A 45 -4.90 -7.15 -4.13
C LEU A 45 -5.30 -6.52 -2.78
N LYS A 46 -6.58 -6.17 -2.61
CA LYS A 46 -7.10 -5.56 -1.39
C LYS A 46 -6.88 -6.45 -0.16
N SER A 47 -7.24 -7.73 -0.24
CA SER A 47 -7.13 -8.66 0.89
C SER A 47 -5.68 -8.95 1.28
N VAL A 48 -4.77 -9.05 0.30
CA VAL A 48 -3.33 -9.18 0.55
C VAL A 48 -2.79 -7.92 1.27
N LEU A 49 -3.15 -6.72 0.81
CA LEU A 49 -2.71 -5.46 1.43
C LEU A 49 -3.26 -5.28 2.84
N SER A 50 -4.52 -5.64 3.09
CA SER A 50 -5.10 -5.65 4.42
C SER A 50 -4.30 -6.54 5.37
N ILE A 51 -3.90 -7.74 4.95
CA ILE A 51 -3.04 -8.63 5.77
C ILE A 51 -1.66 -8.01 6.01
N LEU A 52 -1.05 -7.38 5.00
CA LEU A 52 0.24 -6.71 5.16
C LEU A 52 0.17 -5.56 6.16
N VAL A 53 -0.93 -4.81 6.19
CA VAL A 53 -1.16 -3.76 7.18
C VAL A 53 -1.41 -4.36 8.56
N GLU A 54 -2.38 -5.28 8.69
CA GLU A 54 -2.86 -5.80 9.96
C GLU A 54 -1.83 -6.69 10.67
N LYS A 55 -1.06 -7.49 9.92
CA LYS A 55 -0.11 -8.47 10.47
C LYS A 55 1.34 -8.13 10.18
N GLY A 56 1.61 -7.49 9.04
CA GLY A 56 2.97 -7.13 8.61
C GLY A 56 3.50 -5.88 9.31
N ILE A 57 2.82 -4.75 9.14
CA ILE A 57 3.22 -3.46 9.74
C ILE A 57 3.16 -3.49 11.27
N THR A 58 2.29 -4.33 11.84
CA THR A 58 2.18 -4.51 13.29
C THR A 58 3.10 -5.58 13.86
N ALA A 59 3.86 -6.29 13.02
CA ALA A 59 4.70 -7.41 13.45
C ALA A 59 5.76 -6.98 14.47
N LYS A 60 6.07 -7.88 15.41
CA LYS A 60 7.18 -7.70 16.35
C LYS A 60 8.55 -7.76 15.67
N LYS A 61 8.67 -8.50 14.55
CA LYS A 61 9.92 -8.69 13.81
C LYS A 61 10.18 -7.49 12.90
N PRO A 62 11.25 -6.68 13.11
CA PRO A 62 11.50 -5.48 12.28
C PRO A 62 11.67 -5.77 10.79
N LYS A 63 12.26 -6.93 10.44
CA LYS A 63 12.41 -7.37 9.05
C LYS A 63 11.06 -7.58 8.36
N MET A 64 10.07 -8.08 9.09
CA MET A 64 8.72 -8.28 8.56
C MET A 64 8.04 -6.94 8.32
N VAL A 65 8.13 -6.01 9.28
CA VAL A 65 7.60 -4.65 9.12
C VAL A 65 8.23 -3.96 7.90
N GLN A 66 9.56 -4.05 7.76
CA GLN A 66 10.28 -3.45 6.65
C GLN A 66 9.86 -4.07 5.30
N LEU A 67 9.81 -5.40 5.20
CA LEU A 67 9.41 -6.06 3.96
C LEU A 67 7.95 -5.77 3.61
N SER A 68 7.06 -5.72 4.61
CA SER A 68 5.65 -5.38 4.41
C SER A 68 5.47 -3.94 3.93
N ALA A 69 6.21 -2.98 4.49
CA ALA A 69 6.18 -1.60 3.99
C ALA A 69 6.70 -1.52 2.54
N SER A 70 7.79 -2.24 2.24
CA SER A 70 8.31 -2.29 0.86
C SER A 70 7.32 -2.95 -0.10
N LEU A 71 6.63 -4.01 0.30
CA LEU A 71 5.60 -4.68 -0.50
C LEU A 71 4.40 -3.78 -0.79
N ILE A 72 3.99 -2.93 0.17
CA ILE A 72 2.92 -1.94 -0.05
C ILE A 72 3.38 -0.92 -1.11
N LEU A 73 4.62 -0.42 -1.00
CA LEU A 73 5.19 0.48 -1.99
C LEU A 73 5.32 -0.17 -3.38
N ASP A 74 5.79 -1.42 -3.43
CA ASP A 74 5.90 -2.19 -4.67
C ASP A 74 4.52 -2.44 -5.30
N ALA A 75 3.48 -2.66 -4.49
CA ALA A 75 2.11 -2.79 -4.97
C ALA A 75 1.59 -1.49 -5.60
N ILE A 76 1.87 -0.32 -4.98
CA ILE A 76 1.55 1.00 -5.55
C ILE A 76 2.19 1.15 -6.94
N HIS A 77 3.49 0.86 -7.07
CA HIS A 77 4.19 0.96 -8.35
C HIS A 77 3.76 -0.11 -9.38
N SER A 78 3.28 -1.26 -8.92
CA SER A 78 2.95 -2.38 -9.82
C SER A 78 1.53 -2.28 -10.38
N PHE A 79 0.58 -1.89 -9.53
CA PHE A 79 -0.85 -1.94 -9.84
C PHE A 79 -1.52 -0.56 -9.87
N GLY A 80 -0.82 0.50 -9.43
CA GLY A 80 -1.34 1.85 -9.37
C GLY A 80 -2.16 2.13 -8.10
N ALA A 81 -2.29 3.41 -7.77
CA ALA A 81 -2.93 3.83 -6.52
C ALA A 81 -4.45 3.62 -6.49
N VAL A 82 -5.10 3.53 -7.65
CA VAL A 82 -6.56 3.50 -7.81
C VAL A 82 -7.18 2.22 -7.24
N HIS A 83 -6.50 1.08 -7.35
CA HIS A 83 -7.05 -0.23 -6.95
C HIS A 83 -6.75 -0.60 -5.48
N LEU A 84 -6.04 0.28 -4.76
CA LEU A 84 -5.57 0.01 -3.41
C LEU A 84 -6.66 0.30 -2.36
N PRO A 85 -6.66 -0.42 -1.23
CA PRO A 85 -7.48 -0.08 -0.07
C PRO A 85 -6.85 1.11 0.67
N LEU A 86 -7.04 2.32 0.14
CA LEU A 86 -6.35 3.53 0.61
C LEU A 86 -6.66 3.85 2.08
N ALA A 87 -7.90 3.64 2.54
CA ALA A 87 -8.25 3.85 3.95
C ALA A 87 -7.40 2.95 4.88
N THR A 88 -7.24 1.68 4.53
CA THR A 88 -6.43 0.72 5.27
C THR A 88 -4.95 1.12 5.29
N ILE A 89 -4.40 1.47 4.12
CA ILE A 89 -2.99 1.89 4.01
C ILE A 89 -2.74 3.16 4.82
N THR A 90 -3.56 4.19 4.63
CA THR A 90 -3.39 5.50 5.29
C THR A 90 -3.53 5.42 6.81
N SER A 91 -4.39 4.53 7.32
CA SER A 91 -4.50 4.28 8.76
C SER A 91 -3.20 3.75 9.40
N SER A 92 -2.36 3.08 8.61
CA SER A 92 -1.10 2.46 9.06
C SER A 92 0.10 3.40 8.95
N LEU A 93 0.04 4.43 8.11
CA LEU A 93 1.16 5.32 7.80
C LEU A 93 1.76 6.02 9.02
N PRO A 94 0.99 6.54 10.01
CA PRO A 94 1.58 7.13 11.20
C PRO A 94 2.54 6.19 11.95
N LYS A 95 2.24 4.88 11.96
CA LYS A 95 3.08 3.87 12.59
C LYS A 95 4.37 3.60 11.80
N VAL A 96 4.30 3.65 10.47
CA VAL A 96 5.46 3.48 9.59
C VAL A 96 6.39 4.70 9.68
N LEU A 97 5.82 5.91 9.58
CA LEU A 97 6.54 7.17 9.64
C LEU A 97 7.17 7.44 11.01
N GLY A 98 6.55 6.96 12.10
CA GLY A 98 7.07 7.03 13.47
C GLY A 98 7.99 5.88 13.88
N ASN A 99 8.35 4.97 12.98
CA ASN A 99 9.14 3.79 13.32
C ASN A 99 10.58 4.17 13.73
N THR A 100 11.20 3.44 14.66
CA THR A 100 12.60 3.70 15.07
C THR A 100 13.62 3.38 13.97
N ASN A 101 13.32 2.46 13.07
CA ASN A 101 14.18 2.09 11.94
C ASN A 101 14.04 3.09 10.79
N LYS A 102 15.16 3.75 10.42
CA LYS A 102 15.21 4.73 9.33
C LYS A 102 14.68 4.18 8.00
N LYS A 103 15.03 2.95 7.62
CA LYS A 103 14.59 2.37 6.33
C LYS A 103 13.07 2.23 6.24
N ILE A 104 12.42 1.94 7.36
CA ILE A 104 10.96 1.82 7.43
C ILE A 104 10.32 3.20 7.28
N ARG A 105 10.86 4.22 7.97
CA ARG A 105 10.39 5.60 7.83
C ARG A 105 10.57 6.13 6.41
N ASP A 106 11.75 5.92 5.81
CA ASP A 106 12.04 6.33 4.44
C ASP A 106 11.05 5.68 3.46
N THR A 107 10.76 4.38 3.64
CA THR A 107 9.75 3.68 2.83
C THR A 107 8.35 4.26 3.04
N GLY A 108 7.97 4.59 4.28
CA GLY A 108 6.71 5.26 4.57
C GLY A 108 6.59 6.62 3.90
N MET A 109 7.68 7.38 3.84
CA MET A 109 7.72 8.67 3.15
C MET A 109 7.51 8.51 1.64
N GLU A 110 8.16 7.51 1.02
CA GLU A 110 7.94 7.21 -0.39
C GLU A 110 6.50 6.77 -0.68
N ILE A 111 5.86 6.01 0.22
CA ILE A 111 4.43 5.66 0.07
C ILE A 111 3.57 6.92 0.06
N VAL A 112 3.79 7.85 1.01
CA VAL A 112 3.03 9.11 1.06
C VAL A 112 3.25 9.92 -0.23
N ALA A 113 4.52 10.04 -0.67
CA ALA A 113 4.86 10.78 -1.86
C ALA A 113 4.22 10.19 -3.12
N GLU A 114 4.26 8.86 -3.31
CA GLU A 114 3.61 8.21 -4.46
C GLU A 114 2.10 8.37 -4.46
N LEU A 115 1.45 8.29 -3.30
CA LEU A 115 0.02 8.52 -3.20
C LEU A 115 -0.33 9.97 -3.56
N CYS A 116 0.41 10.96 -3.04
CA CYS A 116 0.23 12.37 -3.41
C CYS A 116 0.40 12.60 -4.91
N ARG A 117 1.45 12.02 -5.53
CA ARG A 117 1.70 12.12 -6.97
C ARG A 117 0.57 11.49 -7.77
N SER A 118 0.09 10.33 -7.34
CA SER A 118 -0.98 9.59 -8.03
C SER A 118 -2.30 10.35 -8.03
N PHE A 119 -2.60 11.11 -6.98
CA PHE A 119 -3.81 11.94 -6.89
C PHE A 119 -3.60 13.38 -7.34
N GLN A 120 -2.36 13.75 -7.68
CA GLN A 120 -1.95 15.13 -7.97
C GLN A 120 -2.36 16.12 -6.86
N SER A 121 -2.57 15.64 -5.64
CA SER A 121 -3.02 16.42 -4.48
C SER A 121 -2.60 15.74 -3.18
N LYS A 122 -2.43 16.54 -2.12
CA LYS A 122 -2.17 16.09 -0.74
C LYS A 122 -3.46 15.81 0.04
N ASP A 123 -4.60 16.31 -0.42
CA ASP A 123 -5.87 16.26 0.31
C ASP A 123 -6.29 14.85 0.77
N PRO A 124 -6.14 13.79 -0.05
CA PRO A 124 -6.48 12.42 0.38
C PRO A 124 -5.68 11.95 1.61
N LEU A 125 -4.51 12.54 1.84
CA LEU A 125 -3.58 12.19 2.91
C LEU A 125 -3.51 13.24 4.02
N GLU A 126 -4.37 14.26 4.02
CA GLU A 126 -4.30 15.36 5.00
C GLU A 126 -4.37 14.87 6.45
N GLY A 127 -5.18 13.83 6.72
CA GLY A 127 -5.25 13.21 8.05
C GLY A 127 -3.97 12.50 8.52
N VAL A 128 -3.06 12.20 7.60
CA VAL A 128 -1.70 11.68 7.86
C VAL A 128 -0.70 12.83 7.91
N ILE A 129 -0.73 13.74 6.92
CA ILE A 129 0.21 14.85 6.77
C ILE A 129 0.13 15.81 7.97
N SER A 130 -1.06 16.13 8.44
CA SER A 130 -1.28 16.97 9.65
C SER A 130 -0.64 16.40 10.92
N LYS A 131 -0.37 15.09 10.97
CA LYS A 131 0.27 14.39 12.10
C LYS A 131 1.77 14.20 11.92
N MET A 132 2.32 14.53 10.75
CA MET A 132 3.74 14.44 10.48
C MET A 132 4.51 15.56 11.18
N GLN A 133 5.78 15.29 11.51
CA GLN A 133 6.65 16.33 12.04
C GLN A 133 6.97 17.37 10.96
N LYS A 134 7.22 18.63 11.35
CA LYS A 134 7.56 19.71 10.38
C LYS A 134 8.73 19.35 9.45
N GLY A 135 9.73 18.62 9.95
CA GLY A 135 10.84 18.13 9.12
C GLY A 135 10.37 17.12 8.06
N GLN A 136 9.50 16.18 8.45
CA GLN A 136 8.92 15.19 7.55
C GLN A 136 8.06 15.83 6.46
N VAL A 137 7.31 16.89 6.78
CA VAL A 137 6.53 17.64 5.77
C VAL A 137 7.46 18.31 4.75
N LYS A 138 8.54 18.96 5.21
CA LYS A 138 9.54 19.55 4.29
C LYS A 138 10.23 18.51 3.41
N ASP A 139 10.54 17.35 3.97
CA ASP A 139 11.13 16.24 3.23
C ASP A 139 10.16 15.71 2.16
N LEU A 140 8.87 15.60 2.51
CA LEU A 140 7.80 15.24 1.57
C LEU A 140 7.70 16.25 0.42
N ASP A 141 7.66 17.55 0.74
CA ASP A 141 7.62 18.63 -0.25
C ASP A 141 8.81 18.53 -1.21
N THR A 142 10.01 18.32 -0.68
CA THR A 142 11.23 18.12 -1.47
C THR A 142 11.15 16.91 -2.40
N LEU A 143 10.52 15.81 -1.95
CA LEU A 143 10.32 14.62 -2.79
C LEU A 143 9.33 14.88 -3.92
N LEU A 144 8.26 15.63 -3.65
CA LEU A 144 7.25 16.01 -4.65
C LEU A 144 7.84 16.99 -5.68
N ASP A 145 8.66 17.95 -5.24
CA ASP A 145 9.33 18.90 -6.16
C ASP A 145 10.35 18.20 -7.07
N LYS A 146 11.09 17.21 -6.53
CA LYS A 146 12.04 16.42 -7.32
C LYS A 146 11.38 15.58 -8.40
N ARG A 147 10.16 15.11 -8.14
CA ARG A 147 9.37 14.34 -9.09
C ARG A 147 7.89 14.62 -8.87
N PRO A 148 7.25 15.42 -9.75
CA PRO A 148 5.82 15.71 -9.65
C PRO A 148 4.96 14.54 -10.12
N ASP A 149 5.44 13.76 -11.10
CA ASP A 149 4.66 12.70 -11.73
C ASP A 149 4.73 11.36 -10.96
N PRO A 150 3.62 10.60 -10.89
CA PRO A 150 3.61 9.27 -10.29
C PRO A 150 4.45 8.30 -11.12
N ILE A 151 4.96 7.25 -10.48
CA ILE A 151 5.64 6.18 -11.21
C ILE A 151 4.61 5.42 -12.06
N PRO A 152 4.84 5.23 -13.38
CA PRO A 152 3.96 4.42 -14.22
C PRO A 152 3.80 2.99 -13.69
N THR A 153 2.60 2.44 -13.83
CA THR A 153 2.29 1.08 -13.38
C THR A 153 3.10 0.05 -14.16
N LYS A 154 3.73 -0.89 -13.44
CA LYS A 154 4.67 -1.85 -14.05
C LYS A 154 4.04 -3.15 -14.51
N ILE A 155 2.98 -3.61 -13.85
CA ILE A 155 2.41 -4.95 -14.05
C ILE A 155 0.93 -4.87 -14.46
N GLY A 156 0.13 -4.06 -13.74
CA GLY A 156 -1.32 -4.05 -13.90
C GLY A 156 -2.00 -5.30 -13.31
N LEU A 157 -3.33 -5.27 -13.19
CA LEU A 157 -4.11 -6.42 -12.74
C LEU A 157 -4.46 -7.32 -13.94
N ARG A 158 -4.31 -8.64 -13.78
CA ARG A 158 -4.62 -9.57 -14.88
C ARG A 158 -6.08 -9.51 -15.29
N CYS A 159 -6.99 -9.35 -14.35
CA CYS A 159 -8.42 -9.23 -14.64
C CYS A 159 -8.76 -8.01 -15.52
N GLU A 160 -7.88 -7.00 -15.58
CA GLU A 160 -8.07 -5.78 -16.37
C GLU A 160 -7.30 -5.79 -17.70
N SER A 161 -6.33 -6.70 -17.84
CA SER A 161 -5.52 -6.85 -19.07
C SER A 161 -6.28 -7.38 -20.29
N GLY A 162 -7.57 -7.70 -20.16
CA GLY A 162 -8.49 -7.96 -21.27
C GLY A 162 -9.31 -6.75 -21.74
N GLN A 163 -9.16 -5.57 -21.09
CA GLN A 163 -10.04 -4.41 -21.30
C GLN A 163 -9.29 -3.07 -21.53
N SER A 164 -7.99 -3.06 -21.82
CA SER A 164 -7.22 -1.79 -21.88
C SER A 164 -6.17 -1.72 -23.00
N GLU A 165 -6.64 -1.74 -24.24
CA GLU A 165 -6.10 -0.87 -25.29
C GLU A 165 -7.10 0.30 -25.46
N GLU A 166 -7.15 1.22 -24.50
CA GLU A 166 -7.65 2.60 -24.62
C GLU A 166 -7.84 3.19 -23.22
N GLY A 167 -7.23 4.36 -22.98
CA GLY A 167 -7.61 5.23 -21.88
C GLY A 167 -6.91 4.97 -20.55
N GLY A 168 -5.91 5.81 -20.25
CA GLY A 168 -5.68 6.27 -18.88
C GLY A 168 -6.96 6.94 -18.39
N GLY A 169 -7.89 6.13 -17.87
CA GLY A 169 -9.15 6.57 -17.32
C GLY A 169 -8.87 7.29 -16.02
N ALA A 170 -8.86 8.62 -16.08
CA ALA A 170 -9.05 9.47 -14.93
C ALA A 170 -10.41 9.11 -14.30
N THR A 171 -10.42 8.17 -13.36
CA THR A 171 -11.26 8.36 -12.17
C THR A 171 -10.79 9.69 -11.60
N SER A 172 -11.66 10.70 -11.60
CA SER A 172 -11.23 12.04 -11.21
C SER A 172 -10.71 11.96 -9.77
N ALA A 173 -9.78 12.83 -9.39
CA ALA A 173 -9.28 12.87 -8.01
C ALA A 173 -10.44 12.99 -6.99
N ALA A 174 -11.57 13.59 -7.40
CA ALA A 174 -12.79 13.66 -6.61
C ALA A 174 -13.48 12.29 -6.44
N ASP A 175 -13.52 11.45 -7.47
CA ASP A 175 -14.12 10.10 -7.40
C ASP A 175 -13.28 9.18 -6.51
N ILE A 176 -11.95 9.28 -6.59
CA ILE A 176 -11.06 8.52 -5.72
C ILE A 176 -11.17 9.01 -4.27
N PHE A 177 -11.31 10.31 -4.05
CA PHE A 177 -11.52 10.88 -2.72
C PHE A 177 -12.86 10.46 -2.12
N ALA A 178 -13.93 10.41 -2.92
CA ALA A 178 -15.22 9.89 -2.50
C ALA A 178 -15.15 8.40 -2.12
N ALA A 179 -14.48 7.58 -2.93
CA ALA A 179 -14.25 6.17 -2.63
C ALA A 179 -13.44 5.99 -1.33
N LEU A 180 -12.43 6.83 -1.10
CA LEU A 180 -11.63 6.80 0.13
C LEU A 180 -12.46 7.14 1.38
N ASN A 181 -13.41 8.08 1.28
CA ASN A 181 -14.32 8.39 2.39
C ASN A 181 -15.32 7.26 2.63
N ALA A 182 -15.85 6.64 1.58
CA ALA A 182 -16.72 5.47 1.70
C ALA A 182 -16.01 4.28 2.35
N ASP A 183 -14.77 3.99 1.93
CA ASP A 183 -13.93 2.93 2.52
C ASP A 183 -13.63 3.22 4.01
N LYS A 184 -13.41 4.49 4.39
CA LYS A 184 -13.22 4.89 5.80
C LYS A 184 -14.48 4.60 6.62
N ASP A 185 -15.65 4.97 6.12
CA ASP A 185 -16.93 4.76 6.81
C ASP A 185 -17.22 3.25 6.99
N GLU A 186 -16.91 2.42 5.99
CA GLU A 186 -17.04 0.97 6.09
C GLU A 186 -16.09 0.39 7.15
N LEU A 187 -14.83 0.83 7.17
CA LEU A 187 -13.83 0.39 8.13
C LEU A 187 -14.22 0.80 9.57
N GLU A 188 -14.83 1.99 9.75
CA GLU A 188 -15.38 2.41 11.05
C GLU A 188 -16.57 1.55 11.49
N LYS A 189 -17.50 1.22 10.57
CA LYS A 189 -18.63 0.31 10.86
C LYS A 189 -18.15 -1.07 11.27
N GLU A 190 -17.16 -1.63 10.57
CA GLU A 190 -16.57 -2.92 10.95
C GLU A 190 -15.90 -2.87 12.32
N ARG A 191 -15.20 -1.77 12.64
CA ARG A 191 -14.58 -1.59 13.96
C ARG A 191 -15.62 -1.51 15.06
N PHE A 192 -16.76 -0.86 14.81
CA PHE A 192 -17.87 -0.83 15.75
C PHE A 192 -18.56 -2.18 15.91
N ALA A 193 -18.73 -2.95 14.83
CA ALA A 193 -19.32 -4.29 14.89
C ALA A 193 -18.45 -5.33 15.62
N LYS A 194 -17.12 -5.10 15.65
CA LYS A 194 -16.14 -5.97 16.34
C LYS A 194 -15.91 -5.58 17.81
N ARG A 195 -16.58 -4.55 18.34
CA ARG A 195 -16.53 -4.11 19.74
C ARG A 195 -17.71 -4.70 20.53
#